data_AF-A0A246JIG1-F1
#
_entry.id   AF-A0A246JIG1-F1
#
_cell.length_a   1.000
_cell.length_b   1.000
_cell.length_c   1.000
_cell.angle_alpha   90.00
_cell.angle_beta   90.00
_cell.angle_gamma   90.00
#
_symmetry.space_group_name_H-M   'P 1'
#
loop_
_entity.id
_entity.type
_entity.pdbx_description
1 polymer ?
#
loop_
_entity_poly.entity_id
_entity_poly.type
_entity_poly.pdbx_seq_one_letter_code
_entity_poly.pdbx_strand_id
1 'polypeptide(L)'
;MSAHWRRQAPPEFARWHGWPRCALVSLLGAAAAGPHAHAGKRKGGRIYVEVRDSGEVTFHEGFVTAKEAARISRGGGEGDAVIEKPSRPEVSGPLNVYIDLHRHAAVRADLASHGGVALRAMLAHVIAGADLWRVDVEAQRAPKEDIAESVETSSAEAAFDLKRRAVLAVLGFDEEAPTVTGKGFHRPPFAPLFARLLELPDPVVMEIVAIVMGETLKAGSEAVEMIGFHLGTDMPRHWTADAAFFDQLRDREVLLAIVSEVAGADAAAGNKDAKGKALKAIISDCLAGENGRAKTQPWVPLWMAFPPSAYTARGGVGSVTADARVGAELAASIDAEGQGREEPPLAA
;
A
#
# COMPACT_ATOMS: atom_id res chain seq x y z
N MET A 1 11.86 -22.94 -1.77
CA MET A 1 10.53 -22.30 -1.64
C MET A 1 9.59 -23.18 -0.84
N SER A 2 9.40 -22.84 0.44
CA SER A 2 8.57 -23.59 1.38
C SER A 2 7.08 -23.56 0.98
N ALA A 3 6.32 -24.60 1.35
CA ALA A 3 4.91 -24.80 1.00
C ALA A 3 3.96 -23.68 1.49
N HIS A 4 4.48 -22.77 2.33
CA HIS A 4 3.78 -21.61 2.87
C HIS A 4 3.57 -20.49 1.82
N TRP A 5 4.60 -20.19 1.00
CA TRP A 5 4.56 -19.14 -0.02
C TRP A 5 3.58 -19.43 -1.17
N ARG A 6 3.34 -20.71 -1.48
CA ARG A 6 2.34 -21.13 -2.49
C ARG A 6 0.89 -20.75 -2.13
N ARG A 7 0.61 -20.35 -0.89
CA ARG A 7 -0.76 -20.03 -0.43
C ARG A 7 -1.07 -18.54 -0.29
N GLN A 8 -0.05 -17.66 -0.23
CA GLN A 8 -0.25 -16.24 0.15
C GLN A 8 -0.21 -15.22 -1.00
N ALA A 9 0.49 -15.47 -2.11
CA ALA A 9 0.52 -14.55 -3.26
C ALA A 9 -0.82 -14.38 -4.02
N PRO A 10 -1.68 -15.41 -4.18
CA PRO A 10 -2.90 -15.33 -5.00
C PRO A 10 -4.03 -14.41 -4.50
N PRO A 11 -4.33 -14.34 -3.18
CA PRO A 11 -5.38 -13.46 -2.65
C PRO A 11 -5.12 -11.96 -2.85
N GLU A 12 -3.84 -11.55 -2.90
CA GLU A 12 -3.45 -10.13 -2.96
C GLU A 12 -3.62 -9.55 -4.37
N PHE A 13 -3.28 -10.31 -5.41
CA PHE A 13 -3.50 -9.93 -6.81
C PHE A 13 -5.00 -9.74 -7.12
N ALA A 14 -5.85 -10.62 -6.61
CA ALA A 14 -7.30 -10.49 -6.78
C ALA A 14 -7.88 -9.23 -6.13
N ARG A 15 -7.31 -8.79 -5.01
CA ARG A 15 -7.70 -7.54 -4.34
C ARG A 15 -7.25 -6.30 -5.12
N TRP A 16 -6.01 -6.27 -5.62
CA TRP A 16 -5.46 -5.15 -6.38
C TRP A 16 -6.24 -4.86 -7.67
N HIS A 17 -6.70 -5.91 -8.34
CA HIS A 17 -7.53 -5.76 -9.54
C HIS A 17 -9.04 -5.70 -9.23
N GLY A 18 -9.48 -5.70 -7.97
CA GLY A 18 -10.90 -5.55 -7.60
C GLY A 18 -11.80 -6.75 -7.95
N TRP A 19 -11.25 -7.96 -7.93
CA TRP A 19 -11.99 -9.20 -8.11
C TRP A 19 -12.55 -9.72 -6.78
N PRO A 20 -13.84 -10.11 -6.72
CA PRO A 20 -14.52 -10.42 -5.45
C PRO A 20 -14.08 -11.75 -4.81
N ARG A 21 -13.49 -12.69 -5.58
CA ARG A 21 -13.01 -13.99 -5.07
C ARG A 21 -11.82 -14.50 -5.90
N CYS A 22 -10.86 -15.14 -5.23
CA CYS A 22 -9.70 -15.83 -5.82
C CYS A 22 -9.76 -17.32 -5.48
N ALA A 23 -9.50 -18.20 -6.45
CA ALA A 23 -9.33 -19.63 -6.21
C ALA A 23 -7.91 -20.06 -6.59
N LEU A 24 -7.22 -20.68 -5.64
CA LEU A 24 -5.92 -21.29 -5.83
C LEU A 24 -6.12 -22.67 -6.45
N VAL A 25 -5.53 -22.90 -7.62
CA VAL A 25 -5.55 -24.23 -8.25
C VAL A 25 -4.10 -24.66 -8.41
N SER A 26 -3.59 -25.45 -7.45
CA SER A 26 -2.31 -26.13 -7.66
C SER A 26 -2.54 -27.29 -8.61
N LEU A 27 -1.80 -27.35 -9.70
CA LEU A 27 -2.04 -28.32 -10.75
C LEU A 27 -0.86 -29.29 -10.86
N LEU A 28 -0.89 -30.33 -10.03
CA LEU A 28 -0.47 -31.64 -10.54
C LEU A 28 -1.60 -32.08 -11.47
N GLY A 29 -1.42 -31.89 -12.78
CA GLY A 29 -2.22 -32.43 -13.89
C GLY A 29 -3.77 -32.41 -13.77
N ALA A 30 -4.44 -31.76 -14.73
CA ALA A 30 -5.88 -31.87 -15.05
C ALA A 30 -6.95 -30.99 -14.33
N ALA A 31 -6.67 -29.83 -13.73
CA ALA A 31 -7.71 -28.86 -13.35
C ALA A 31 -8.13 -27.88 -14.48
N ALA A 32 -7.59 -28.07 -15.69
CA ALA A 32 -8.16 -27.54 -16.93
C ALA A 32 -9.14 -28.53 -17.61
N ALA A 33 -9.56 -29.61 -16.93
CA ALA A 33 -10.45 -30.62 -17.50
C ALA A 33 -11.94 -30.43 -17.12
N GLY A 34 -12.38 -29.17 -17.02
CA GLY A 34 -13.80 -28.83 -16.90
C GLY A 34 -14.10 -27.54 -17.66
N PRO A 35 -15.24 -27.42 -18.36
CA PRO A 35 -15.57 -26.21 -19.10
C PRO A 35 -15.75 -25.03 -18.13
N HIS A 36 -15.02 -23.95 -18.37
CA HIS A 36 -15.16 -22.66 -17.68
C HIS A 36 -15.68 -21.63 -18.68
N ALA A 37 -16.45 -20.66 -18.20
CA ALA A 37 -16.97 -19.58 -19.06
C ALA A 37 -16.54 -18.22 -18.51
N HIS A 38 -16.38 -17.26 -19.42
CA HIS A 38 -15.98 -15.91 -19.04
C HIS A 38 -17.16 -15.13 -18.41
N ALA A 39 -16.92 -14.48 -17.27
CA ALA A 39 -17.87 -13.64 -16.55
C ALA A 39 -17.15 -12.46 -15.89
N GLY A 40 -17.69 -11.25 -16.05
CA GLY A 40 -17.13 -10.06 -15.41
C GLY A 40 -17.31 -10.05 -13.87
N LYS A 41 -16.55 -9.19 -13.18
CA LYS A 41 -16.52 -9.04 -11.71
C LYS A 41 -17.90 -8.97 -11.05
N ARG A 42 -18.83 -8.20 -11.64
CA ARG A 42 -20.21 -8.02 -11.13
C ARG A 42 -21.12 -9.23 -11.34
N LYS A 43 -20.69 -10.21 -12.14
CA LYS A 43 -21.42 -11.47 -12.43
C LYS A 43 -20.79 -12.68 -11.71
N GLY A 44 -20.01 -12.43 -10.66
CA GLY A 44 -19.37 -13.47 -9.86
C GLY A 44 -18.11 -14.08 -10.49
N GLY A 45 -17.55 -13.44 -11.52
CA GLY A 45 -16.26 -13.85 -12.10
C GLY A 45 -15.14 -13.85 -11.07
N ARG A 46 -14.21 -14.80 -11.23
CA ARG A 46 -13.10 -15.05 -10.31
C ARG A 46 -11.77 -15.07 -11.05
N ILE A 47 -10.70 -14.89 -10.28
CA ILE A 47 -9.35 -15.17 -10.75
C ILE A 47 -8.97 -16.59 -10.35
N TYR A 48 -8.47 -17.33 -11.33
CA TYR A 48 -7.79 -18.60 -11.12
C TYR A 48 -6.30 -18.40 -11.29
N VAL A 49 -5.53 -18.87 -10.32
CA VAL A 49 -4.09 -18.70 -10.31
C VAL A 49 -3.45 -20.06 -10.50
N GLU A 50 -2.74 -20.21 -11.62
CA GLU A 50 -1.89 -21.38 -11.90
C GLU A 50 -0.50 -21.09 -11.34
N VAL A 51 0.00 -21.97 -10.49
CA VAL A 51 1.40 -21.95 -10.02
C VAL A 51 2.08 -23.20 -10.54
N ARG A 52 3.05 -23.04 -11.43
CA ARG A 52 3.83 -24.14 -12.01
C ARG A 52 4.92 -24.60 -11.04
N ASP A 53 5.42 -25.82 -11.23
CA ASP A 53 6.52 -26.36 -10.42
C ASP A 53 7.83 -25.55 -10.56
N SER A 54 7.97 -24.80 -11.66
CA SER A 54 9.05 -23.81 -11.88
C SER A 54 8.93 -22.56 -11.01
N GLY A 55 7.82 -22.36 -10.31
CA GLY A 55 7.51 -21.13 -9.58
C GLY A 55 6.90 -20.02 -10.45
N GLU A 56 6.70 -20.26 -11.74
CA GLU A 56 5.97 -19.36 -12.64
C GLU A 56 4.49 -19.29 -12.25
N VAL A 57 3.94 -18.08 -12.18
CA VAL A 57 2.55 -17.82 -11.77
C VAL A 57 1.78 -17.17 -12.91
N THR A 58 0.70 -17.80 -13.35
CA THR A 58 -0.19 -17.29 -14.40
C THR A 58 -1.58 -16.98 -13.83
N PHE A 59 -2.10 -15.81 -14.14
CA PHE A 59 -3.41 -15.35 -13.68
C PHE A 59 -4.45 -15.45 -14.80
N HIS A 60 -5.53 -16.18 -14.55
CA HIS A 60 -6.67 -16.30 -15.45
C HIS A 60 -7.85 -15.54 -14.85
N GLU A 61 -8.14 -14.36 -15.39
CA GLU A 61 -9.17 -13.47 -14.87
C GLU A 61 -10.54 -13.73 -15.50
N GLY A 62 -11.60 -13.55 -14.70
CA GLY A 62 -12.96 -13.49 -15.23
C GLY A 62 -13.58 -14.82 -15.57
N PHE A 63 -13.36 -15.85 -14.76
CA PHE A 63 -13.96 -17.15 -15.02
C PHE A 63 -14.97 -17.55 -13.93
N VAL A 64 -15.99 -18.28 -14.37
CA VAL A 64 -16.92 -19.06 -13.54
C VAL A 64 -16.96 -20.49 -14.09
N THR A 65 -17.31 -21.45 -13.25
CA THR A 65 -17.46 -22.85 -13.69
C THR A 65 -18.63 -22.95 -14.69
N ALA A 66 -18.62 -23.92 -15.61
CA ALA A 66 -19.75 -24.11 -16.53
C ALA A 66 -21.09 -24.34 -15.81
N LYS A 67 -21.07 -24.92 -14.59
CA LYS A 67 -22.27 -25.10 -13.76
C LYS A 67 -22.85 -23.75 -13.31
N GLU A 68 -22.00 -22.80 -12.95
CA GLU A 68 -22.40 -21.44 -12.59
C GLU A 68 -22.77 -20.62 -13.82
N ALA A 69 -22.01 -20.74 -14.91
CA ALA A 69 -22.34 -20.12 -16.19
C ALA A 69 -23.73 -20.55 -16.69
N ALA A 70 -24.03 -21.85 -16.59
CA ALA A 70 -25.32 -22.41 -16.96
C ALA A 70 -26.44 -22.06 -15.96
N ARG A 71 -26.11 -21.69 -14.71
CA ARG A 71 -27.07 -21.17 -13.73
C ARG A 71 -27.36 -19.69 -13.96
N ILE A 72 -26.36 -18.93 -14.39
CA ILE A 72 -26.48 -17.51 -14.78
C ILE A 72 -27.29 -17.39 -16.08
N SER A 73 -27.07 -18.26 -17.07
CA SER A 73 -27.81 -18.23 -18.35
C SER A 73 -29.25 -18.72 -18.26
N ARG A 74 -29.58 -19.56 -17.27
CA ARG A 74 -30.94 -20.09 -17.04
C ARG A 74 -31.82 -19.20 -16.17
N GLY A 75 -31.36 -18.00 -15.78
CA GLY A 75 -32.17 -17.07 -15.00
C GLY A 75 -32.57 -17.64 -13.63
N GLY A 76 -31.60 -17.80 -12.72
CA GLY A 76 -31.80 -17.93 -11.27
C GLY A 76 -33.04 -18.71 -10.80
N GLY A 77 -32.97 -20.05 -10.81
CA GLY A 77 -33.98 -20.89 -10.16
C GLY A 77 -33.90 -20.82 -8.63
N GLU A 78 -35.07 -20.72 -8.00
CA GLU A 78 -35.34 -20.63 -6.56
C GLU A 78 -34.52 -21.59 -5.70
N GLY A 79 -33.93 -21.03 -4.64
CA GLY A 79 -32.98 -21.68 -3.73
C GLY A 79 -31.98 -20.63 -3.26
N ASP A 80 -32.47 -19.69 -2.46
CA ASP A 80 -31.80 -18.46 -2.05
C ASP A 80 -30.54 -18.74 -1.21
N ALA A 81 -29.41 -18.99 -1.88
CA ALA A 81 -28.15 -18.49 -1.37
C ALA A 81 -28.04 -17.08 -1.93
N VAL A 82 -28.51 -16.11 -1.16
CA VAL A 82 -28.30 -14.68 -1.41
C VAL A 82 -26.83 -14.53 -1.79
N ILE A 83 -26.56 -14.29 -3.07
CA ILE A 83 -25.23 -13.84 -3.49
C ILE A 83 -25.17 -12.43 -2.92
N GLU A 84 -24.70 -12.34 -1.68
CA GLU A 84 -24.57 -11.09 -0.96
C GLU A 84 -23.81 -10.14 -1.87
N LYS A 85 -24.52 -9.12 -2.33
CA LYS A 85 -23.99 -8.18 -3.30
C LYS A 85 -22.81 -7.52 -2.59
N PRO A 86 -21.57 -7.66 -3.08
CA PRO A 86 -20.41 -7.21 -2.34
C PRO A 86 -20.59 -5.73 -1.99
N SER A 87 -20.50 -5.43 -0.70
CA SER A 87 -20.59 -4.06 -0.20
C SER A 87 -19.52 -3.23 -0.89
N ARG A 88 -19.87 -2.00 -1.26
CA ARG A 88 -18.93 -1.10 -1.91
C ARG A 88 -17.82 -0.76 -0.90
N PRO A 89 -16.53 -0.92 -1.24
CA PRO A 89 -15.45 -0.52 -0.34
C PRO A 89 -15.50 0.99 -0.10
N GLU A 90 -15.12 1.42 1.10
CA GLU A 90 -15.05 2.83 1.49
C GLU A 90 -14.10 3.61 0.58
N VAL A 91 -12.92 3.03 0.36
CA VAL A 91 -11.86 3.59 -0.47
C VAL A 91 -11.80 2.81 -1.79
N SER A 92 -11.89 3.53 -2.90
CA SER A 92 -11.78 2.91 -4.23
C SER A 92 -10.34 2.50 -4.54
N GLY A 93 -10.13 1.57 -5.48
CA GLY A 93 -8.78 1.16 -5.91
C GLY A 93 -7.84 2.34 -6.23
N PRO A 94 -8.23 3.29 -7.10
CA PRO A 94 -7.41 4.47 -7.39
C PRO A 94 -7.12 5.35 -6.16
N LEU A 95 -8.07 5.46 -5.22
CA LEU A 95 -7.85 6.21 -3.98
C LEU A 95 -6.89 5.48 -3.04
N ASN A 96 -6.92 4.14 -2.99
CA ASN A 96 -5.91 3.37 -2.26
C ASN A 96 -4.51 3.62 -2.83
N VAL A 97 -4.32 3.63 -4.15
CA VAL A 97 -3.00 3.92 -4.73
C VAL A 97 -2.54 5.35 -4.41
N TYR A 98 -3.45 6.33 -4.48
CA TYR A 98 -3.14 7.70 -4.06
C TYR A 98 -2.62 7.75 -2.61
N ILE A 99 -3.30 7.03 -1.70
CA ILE A 99 -2.94 6.94 -0.28
C ILE A 99 -1.57 6.30 -0.11
N ASP A 100 -1.39 5.12 -0.69
CA ASP A 100 -0.19 4.31 -0.52
C ASP A 100 1.06 5.06 -1.01
N LEU A 101 0.95 5.79 -2.13
CA LEU A 101 2.05 6.57 -2.69
C LEU A 101 2.42 7.78 -1.82
N HIS A 102 1.44 8.54 -1.34
CA HIS A 102 1.71 9.70 -0.46
C HIS A 102 2.23 9.30 0.91
N ARG A 103 1.69 8.22 1.51
CA ARG A 103 2.22 7.65 2.76
C ARG A 103 3.65 7.16 2.59
N HIS A 104 3.91 6.44 1.50
CA HIS A 104 5.25 5.99 1.17
C HIS A 104 6.22 7.17 0.99
N ALA A 105 5.81 8.22 0.26
CA ALA A 105 6.62 9.41 0.03
C ALA A 105 6.99 10.11 1.34
N ALA A 106 6.04 10.26 2.27
CA ALA A 106 6.29 10.84 3.58
C ALA A 106 7.26 10.00 4.43
N VAL A 107 7.03 8.69 4.51
CA VAL A 107 7.88 7.79 5.30
C VAL A 107 9.32 7.78 4.79
N ARG A 108 9.53 7.72 3.47
CA ARG A 108 10.90 7.77 2.92
C ARG A 108 11.55 9.15 3.10
N ALA A 109 10.79 10.24 3.04
CA ALA A 109 11.30 11.59 3.29
C ALA A 109 11.80 11.73 4.74
N ASP A 110 11.04 11.22 5.72
CA ASP A 110 11.49 11.19 7.12
C ASP A 110 12.66 10.21 7.30
N LEU A 111 12.59 9.02 6.70
CA LEU A 111 13.61 7.98 6.80
C LEU A 111 14.98 8.47 6.28
N ALA A 112 15.01 9.35 5.28
CA ALA A 112 16.22 9.94 4.71
C ALA A 112 17.15 10.61 5.73
N SER A 113 16.63 10.98 6.91
CA SER A 113 17.41 11.55 8.03
C SER A 113 17.70 10.55 9.16
N HIS A 114 17.32 9.27 8.99
CA HIS A 114 17.35 8.24 10.04
C HIS A 114 18.07 6.96 9.58
N GLY A 115 19.33 7.09 9.16
CA GLY A 115 20.12 5.97 8.60
C GLY A 115 20.28 4.76 9.52
N GLY A 116 20.32 4.96 10.85
CA GLY A 116 20.33 3.85 11.80
C GLY A 116 19.03 3.02 11.79
N VAL A 117 17.87 3.66 11.56
CA VAL A 117 16.58 2.98 11.40
C VAL A 117 16.55 2.27 10.05
N ALA A 118 17.02 2.93 8.99
CA ALA A 118 17.09 2.35 7.64
C ALA A 118 17.97 1.10 7.57
N LEU A 119 19.13 1.09 8.25
CA LEU A 119 19.99 -0.09 8.34
C LEU A 119 19.26 -1.27 9.00
N ARG A 120 18.51 -1.02 10.07
CA ARG A 120 17.73 -2.04 10.76
C ARG A 120 16.57 -2.54 9.91
N ALA A 121 15.90 -1.65 9.19
CA ALA A 121 14.86 -2.02 8.24
C ALA A 121 15.43 -2.91 7.12
N MET A 122 16.59 -2.55 6.56
CA MET A 122 17.28 -3.36 5.55
C MET A 122 17.65 -4.74 6.11
N LEU A 123 18.25 -4.80 7.30
CA LEU A 123 18.57 -6.06 7.97
C LEU A 123 17.32 -6.92 8.25
N ALA A 124 16.21 -6.30 8.65
CA ALA A 124 14.95 -7.01 8.91
C ALA A 124 14.45 -7.75 7.67
N HIS A 125 14.49 -7.10 6.49
CA HIS A 125 14.15 -7.77 5.24
C HIS A 125 15.11 -8.95 4.96
N VAL A 126 16.41 -8.84 5.33
CA VAL A 126 17.42 -9.88 5.02
C VAL A 126 17.10 -11.11 5.86
N ILE A 127 16.77 -10.89 7.14
CA ILE A 127 16.43 -11.93 8.10
C ILE A 127 15.09 -12.59 7.77
N ALA A 128 14.08 -11.82 7.34
CA ALA A 128 12.74 -12.31 7.03
C ALA A 128 12.68 -13.27 5.81
N GLY A 129 13.81 -13.54 5.15
CA GLY A 129 13.90 -14.61 4.16
C GLY A 129 13.33 -14.23 2.80
N ALA A 130 13.74 -13.09 2.24
CA ALA A 130 13.61 -12.84 0.81
C ALA A 130 14.65 -13.70 0.08
N ASP A 131 14.36 -14.99 -0.13
CA ASP A 131 15.31 -16.09 -0.39
C ASP A 131 16.41 -15.88 -1.47
N LEU A 132 16.45 -14.78 -2.25
CA LEU A 132 17.60 -14.32 -3.05
C LEU A 132 17.60 -12.78 -3.23
N TRP A 133 17.46 -12.02 -2.13
CA TRP A 133 17.46 -10.54 -2.01
C TRP A 133 17.50 -9.79 -3.34
N ARG A 134 16.32 -9.57 -3.92
CA ARG A 134 16.16 -8.72 -5.10
C ARG A 134 15.88 -7.31 -4.64
N VAL A 135 16.80 -6.40 -4.93
CA VAL A 135 16.58 -4.98 -4.76
C VAL A 135 15.91 -4.44 -6.00
N ASP A 136 14.63 -4.15 -5.89
CA ASP A 136 13.86 -3.44 -6.91
C ASP A 136 13.45 -2.09 -6.33
N VAL A 137 13.78 -1.01 -7.04
CA VAL A 137 13.24 0.33 -6.71
C VAL A 137 11.73 0.29 -6.88
N GLU A 138 11.00 0.79 -5.89
CA GLU A 138 9.57 1.07 -6.00
C GLU A 138 9.35 2.06 -7.15
N ALA A 139 8.62 1.61 -8.17
CA ALA A 139 8.45 2.37 -9.41
C ALA A 139 7.42 3.50 -9.27
N GLN A 140 6.75 3.62 -8.12
CA GLN A 140 5.70 4.60 -7.82
C GLN A 140 4.65 4.72 -8.94
N ARG A 141 4.23 3.57 -9.50
CA ARG A 141 3.31 3.57 -10.64
C ARG A 141 1.89 3.95 -10.21
N ALA A 142 1.45 5.14 -10.61
CA ALA A 142 0.08 5.56 -10.45
C ALA A 142 -0.83 5.03 -11.58
N PRO A 143 -2.10 4.68 -11.29
CA PRO A 143 -3.06 4.21 -12.30
C PRO A 143 -3.60 5.35 -13.18
N LYS A 144 -3.27 6.60 -12.86
CA LYS A 144 -3.71 7.81 -13.56
C LYS A 144 -2.64 8.89 -13.46
N GLU A 145 -2.58 9.75 -14.47
CA GLU A 145 -1.60 10.83 -14.57
C GLU A 145 -1.75 11.87 -13.46
N ASP A 146 -2.98 12.24 -13.11
CA ASP A 146 -3.28 13.19 -12.02
C ASP A 146 -2.70 12.74 -10.67
N ILE A 147 -2.71 11.44 -10.41
CA ILE A 147 -2.12 10.85 -9.20
C ILE A 147 -0.59 10.85 -9.30
N ALA A 148 -0.01 10.58 -10.49
CA ALA A 148 1.43 10.61 -10.69
C ALA A 148 1.99 12.03 -10.43
N GLU A 149 1.41 13.04 -11.07
CA GLU A 149 1.80 14.44 -10.94
C GLU A 149 1.67 14.94 -9.49
N SER A 150 0.59 14.54 -8.81
CA SER A 150 0.36 14.85 -7.38
C SER A 150 1.48 14.34 -6.48
N VAL A 151 1.97 13.13 -6.72
CA VAL A 151 3.05 12.52 -5.92
C VAL A 151 4.39 13.14 -6.30
N GLU A 152 4.67 13.31 -7.60
CA GLU A 152 5.92 13.88 -8.13
C GLU A 152 6.17 15.30 -7.61
N THR A 153 5.13 16.12 -7.53
CA THR A 153 5.21 17.51 -7.07
C THR A 153 5.02 17.66 -5.56
N SER A 154 4.85 16.55 -4.83
CA SER A 154 4.64 16.58 -3.39
C SER A 154 5.87 17.08 -2.63
N SER A 155 5.62 17.72 -1.49
CA SER A 155 6.69 18.23 -0.63
C SER A 155 7.63 17.11 -0.12
N ALA A 156 7.08 15.91 0.12
CA ALA A 156 7.84 14.75 0.55
C ALA A 156 8.74 14.19 -0.57
N GLU A 157 8.26 14.14 -1.82
CA GLU A 157 9.08 13.76 -2.98
C GLU A 157 10.25 14.75 -3.16
N ALA A 158 9.97 16.06 -3.11
CA ALA A 158 10.99 17.09 -3.22
C ALA A 158 12.05 17.01 -2.09
N ALA A 159 11.61 16.77 -0.85
CA ALA A 159 12.50 16.62 0.30
C ALA A 159 13.41 15.38 0.17
N PHE A 160 12.85 14.26 -0.29
CA PHE A 160 13.61 13.04 -0.53
C PHE A 160 14.59 13.19 -1.70
N ASP A 161 14.15 13.78 -2.81
CA ASP A 161 14.98 14.03 -3.99
C ASP A 161 16.19 14.91 -3.68
N LEU A 162 16.03 15.94 -2.85
CA LEU A 162 17.15 16.77 -2.40
C LEU A 162 18.26 15.93 -1.74
N LYS A 163 17.89 14.97 -0.89
CA LYS A 163 18.83 14.06 -0.22
C LYS A 163 19.40 13.01 -1.17
N ARG A 164 18.57 12.51 -2.11
CA ARG A 164 19.01 11.58 -3.16
C ARG A 164 20.10 12.20 -4.03
N ARG A 165 19.91 13.44 -4.51
CA ARG A 165 20.92 14.16 -5.30
C ARG A 165 22.23 14.37 -4.55
N ALA A 166 22.17 14.67 -3.25
CA ALA A 166 23.37 14.74 -2.42
C ALA A 166 24.12 13.39 -2.34
N VAL A 167 23.39 12.27 -2.22
CA VAL A 167 23.98 10.93 -2.23
C VAL A 167 24.61 10.58 -3.58
N LEU A 168 23.94 10.90 -4.70
CA LEU A 168 24.49 10.69 -6.05
C LEU A 168 25.83 11.40 -6.22
N ALA A 169 25.92 12.66 -5.78
CA ALA A 169 27.15 13.44 -5.83
C ALA A 169 28.29 12.81 -4.98
N VAL A 170 27.98 12.34 -3.77
CA VAL A 170 28.97 11.68 -2.89
C VAL A 170 29.51 10.39 -3.50
N LEU A 171 28.66 9.63 -4.19
CA LEU A 171 29.01 8.38 -4.87
C LEU A 171 29.66 8.59 -6.24
N GLY A 172 29.67 9.82 -6.76
CA GLY A 172 30.19 10.13 -8.09
C GLY A 172 29.32 9.57 -9.23
N PHE A 173 28.02 9.45 -8.99
CA PHE A 173 27.04 9.06 -10.00
C PHE A 173 26.57 10.29 -10.80
N ASP A 174 25.86 10.05 -11.91
CA ASP A 174 25.19 11.12 -12.64
C ASP A 174 24.19 11.83 -11.72
N GLU A 175 24.27 13.17 -11.67
CA GLU A 175 23.40 14.01 -10.82
C GLU A 175 21.93 13.94 -11.27
N GLU A 176 21.69 13.62 -12.54
CA GLU A 176 20.36 13.46 -13.13
C GLU A 176 19.85 12.01 -13.05
N ALA A 177 20.60 11.09 -12.42
CA ALA A 177 20.13 9.73 -12.24
C ALA A 177 18.85 9.71 -11.38
N PRO A 178 17.79 9.01 -11.82
CA PRO A 178 16.51 9.02 -11.10
C PRO A 178 16.58 8.28 -9.76
N THR A 179 17.56 7.38 -9.59
CA THR A 179 17.74 6.54 -8.39
C THR A 179 19.23 6.29 -8.13
N VAL A 180 19.59 6.13 -6.85
CA VAL A 180 20.91 5.63 -6.42
C VAL A 180 21.01 4.14 -6.70
N THR A 181 19.92 3.42 -6.46
CA THR A 181 19.83 1.97 -6.63
C THR A 181 19.71 1.61 -8.10
N GLY A 182 20.74 0.97 -8.67
CA GLY A 182 20.75 0.56 -10.08
C GLY A 182 19.89 -0.68 -10.37
N LYS A 183 19.22 -0.70 -11.53
CA LYS A 183 18.43 -1.84 -12.04
C LYS A 183 19.11 -2.50 -13.23
N GLY A 184 19.05 -3.84 -13.30
CA GLY A 184 19.47 -4.61 -14.47
C GLY A 184 20.91 -4.31 -14.93
N PHE A 185 21.05 -3.91 -16.21
CA PHE A 185 22.34 -3.58 -16.84
C PHE A 185 22.92 -2.23 -16.43
N HIS A 186 22.18 -1.41 -15.67
CA HIS A 186 22.62 -0.10 -15.18
C HIS A 186 23.18 -0.17 -13.74
N ARG A 187 23.57 -1.36 -13.26
CA ARG A 187 24.16 -1.52 -11.93
C ARG A 187 25.60 -0.99 -11.91
N PRO A 188 25.96 -0.15 -10.93
CA PRO A 188 27.36 0.26 -10.75
C PRO A 188 28.23 -0.97 -10.45
N PRO A 189 29.48 -1.01 -10.93
CA PRO A 189 30.39 -2.11 -10.63
C PRO A 189 30.68 -2.16 -9.12
N PHE A 190 30.67 -3.36 -8.55
CA PHE A 190 30.80 -3.57 -7.11
C PHE A 190 32.10 -2.99 -6.53
N ALA A 191 33.25 -3.32 -7.10
CA ALA A 191 34.54 -2.99 -6.50
C ALA A 191 34.80 -1.47 -6.38
N PRO A 192 34.54 -0.64 -7.42
CA PRO A 192 34.66 0.82 -7.29
C PRO A 192 33.67 1.43 -6.29
N LEU A 193 32.42 0.93 -6.26
CA LEU A 193 31.42 1.39 -5.29
C LEU A 193 31.84 1.05 -3.85
N PHE A 194 32.29 -0.18 -3.61
CA PHE A 194 32.74 -0.62 -2.30
C PHE A 194 33.98 0.16 -1.84
N ALA A 195 34.96 0.37 -2.71
CA ALA A 195 36.13 1.20 -2.40
C ALA A 195 35.72 2.63 -2.03
N ARG A 196 34.78 3.23 -2.78
CA ARG A 196 34.24 4.55 -2.46
C ARG A 196 33.57 4.59 -1.09
N LEU A 197 32.73 3.60 -0.78
CA LEU A 197 32.04 3.52 0.52
C LEU A 197 33.01 3.38 1.70
N LEU A 198 34.14 2.69 1.54
CA LEU A 198 35.17 2.56 2.58
C LEU A 198 35.87 3.89 2.92
N GLU A 199 35.87 4.85 2.00
CA GLU A 199 36.45 6.19 2.23
C GLU A 199 35.49 7.13 2.96
N LEU A 200 34.20 6.79 3.03
CA LEU A 200 33.18 7.67 3.59
C LEU A 200 33.09 7.51 5.11
N PRO A 201 32.88 8.60 5.86
CA PRO A 201 32.55 8.51 7.28
C PRO A 201 31.23 7.76 7.50
N ASP A 202 31.13 6.98 8.58
CA ASP A 202 29.93 6.23 8.95
C ASP A 202 28.63 7.06 8.90
N PRO A 203 28.57 8.33 9.38
CA PRO A 203 27.37 9.14 9.25
C PRO A 203 26.89 9.32 7.80
N VAL A 204 27.81 9.47 6.84
CA VAL A 204 27.49 9.59 5.41
C VAL A 204 27.00 8.25 4.87
N VAL A 205 27.62 7.13 5.27
CA VAL A 205 27.14 5.79 4.92
C VAL A 205 25.71 5.56 5.42
N MET A 206 25.38 6.06 6.62
CA MET A 206 24.04 5.98 7.17
C MET A 206 23.02 6.80 6.34
N GLU A 207 23.38 7.98 5.84
CA GLU A 207 22.54 8.74 4.90
C GLU A 207 22.31 7.97 3.59
N ILE A 208 23.34 7.31 3.05
CA ILE A 208 23.22 6.47 1.84
C ILE A 208 22.27 5.29 2.09
N VAL A 209 22.41 4.61 3.22
CA VAL A 209 21.53 3.49 3.61
C VAL A 209 20.08 3.97 3.72
N ALA A 210 19.84 5.17 4.24
CA ALA A 210 18.51 5.76 4.32
C ALA A 210 17.87 5.98 2.95
N ILE A 211 18.63 6.52 1.99
CA ILE A 211 18.13 6.71 0.62
C ILE A 211 17.87 5.38 -0.08
N VAL A 212 18.81 4.44 -0.03
CA VAL A 212 18.65 3.12 -0.67
C VAL A 212 17.47 2.36 -0.07
N MET A 213 17.28 2.41 1.25
CA MET A 213 16.10 1.80 1.88
C MET A 213 14.82 2.53 1.44
N GLY A 214 14.81 3.86 1.41
CA GLY A 214 13.66 4.66 0.96
C GLY A 214 13.25 4.40 -0.50
N GLU A 215 14.22 4.18 -1.39
CA GLU A 215 13.98 3.82 -2.81
C GLU A 215 13.39 2.41 -2.98
N THR A 216 13.62 1.52 -2.01
CA THR A 216 13.32 0.09 -2.12
C THR A 216 12.19 -0.36 -1.21
N LEU A 217 11.59 0.59 -0.46
CA LEU A 217 10.35 0.38 0.27
C LEU A 217 9.18 0.27 -0.69
N LYS A 218 8.38 -0.78 -0.56
CA LYS A 218 7.17 -0.95 -1.37
C LYS A 218 6.03 -0.10 -0.82
N ALA A 219 5.36 0.67 -1.67
CA ALA A 219 4.19 1.44 -1.27
C ALA A 219 3.04 0.54 -0.78
N GLY A 220 2.33 0.96 0.28
CA GLY A 220 1.21 0.21 0.87
C GLY A 220 1.59 -1.10 1.59
N SER A 221 2.87 -1.28 1.92
CA SER A 221 3.36 -2.46 2.65
C SER A 221 3.39 -2.26 4.17
N GLU A 222 3.41 -3.37 4.91
CA GLU A 222 3.57 -3.43 6.37
C GLU A 222 4.84 -2.68 6.84
N ALA A 223 5.89 -2.65 6.01
CA ALA A 223 7.12 -1.91 6.30
C ALA A 223 6.90 -0.40 6.34
N VAL A 224 6.10 0.16 5.42
CA VAL A 224 5.75 1.60 5.43
C VAL A 224 4.98 1.95 6.70
N GLU A 225 4.04 1.10 7.10
CA GLU A 225 3.23 1.27 8.30
C GLU A 225 4.10 1.24 9.57
N MET A 226 4.94 0.21 9.72
CA MET A 226 5.78 0.05 10.90
C MET A 226 6.86 1.14 11.01
N ILE A 227 7.52 1.50 9.90
CA ILE A 227 8.55 2.54 9.90
C ILE A 227 7.92 3.91 10.14
N GLY A 228 6.81 4.23 9.46
CA GLY A 228 6.12 5.51 9.64
C GLY A 228 5.61 5.71 11.07
N PHE A 229 5.06 4.66 11.69
CA PHE A 229 4.71 4.69 13.11
C PHE A 229 5.93 4.91 14.00
N HIS A 230 7.03 4.18 13.76
CA HIS A 230 8.26 4.30 14.56
C HIS A 230 8.91 5.69 14.47
N LEU A 231 8.93 6.29 13.28
CA LEU A 231 9.48 7.63 13.05
C LEU A 231 8.57 8.75 13.56
N GLY A 232 7.30 8.45 13.86
CA GLY A 232 6.30 9.46 14.18
C GLY A 232 5.98 10.34 12.98
N THR A 233 5.92 9.76 11.77
CA THR A 233 5.68 10.48 10.52
C THR A 233 4.37 11.28 10.59
N ASP A 234 4.51 12.61 10.47
CA ASP A 234 3.43 13.59 10.61
C ASP A 234 2.95 14.03 9.24
N MET A 235 1.94 13.33 8.70
CA MET A 235 1.44 13.55 7.34
C MET A 235 1.00 14.98 7.00
N PRO A 236 0.40 15.78 7.92
CA PRO A 236 0.16 17.20 7.68
C PRO A 236 1.41 18.02 7.26
N ARG A 237 2.64 17.55 7.54
CA ARG A 237 3.88 18.21 7.08
C ARG A 237 4.24 17.87 5.63
N HIS A 238 3.76 16.72 5.16
CA HIS A 238 4.17 16.10 3.91
C HIS A 238 3.10 16.17 2.82
N TRP A 239 1.84 16.33 3.23
CA TRP A 239 0.68 16.23 2.37
C TRP A 239 -0.32 17.35 2.61
N THR A 240 -0.96 17.80 1.52
CA THR A 240 -2.12 18.68 1.53
C THR A 240 -3.13 18.18 0.50
N ALA A 241 -4.43 18.38 0.78
CA ALA A 241 -5.48 18.03 -0.16
C ALA A 241 -5.33 18.78 -1.48
N ASP A 242 -5.28 18.04 -2.58
CA ASP A 242 -5.14 18.57 -3.93
C ASP A 242 -6.30 18.12 -4.85
N ALA A 243 -6.28 18.57 -6.10
CA ALA A 243 -7.31 18.22 -7.07
C ALA A 243 -7.38 16.70 -7.31
N ALA A 244 -6.23 16.01 -7.37
CA ALA A 244 -6.16 14.57 -7.57
C ALA A 244 -6.88 13.81 -6.45
N PHE A 245 -6.67 14.19 -5.18
CA PHE A 245 -7.43 13.66 -4.05
C PHE A 245 -8.93 13.87 -4.21
N PHE A 246 -9.36 15.10 -4.48
CA PHE A 246 -10.77 15.41 -4.61
C PHE A 246 -11.42 14.63 -5.77
N ASP A 247 -10.73 14.41 -6.88
CA ASP A 247 -11.26 13.66 -8.03
C ASP A 247 -11.45 12.17 -7.76
N GLN A 248 -10.63 11.60 -6.88
CA GLN A 248 -10.77 10.21 -6.44
C GLN A 248 -11.84 10.04 -5.33
N LEU A 249 -12.14 11.09 -4.56
CA LEU A 249 -13.10 11.04 -3.46
C LEU A 249 -14.55 10.96 -3.98
N ARG A 250 -15.17 9.78 -3.91
CA ARG A 250 -16.50 9.52 -4.52
C ARG A 250 -17.53 8.95 -3.55
N ASP A 251 -17.12 8.51 -2.38
CA ASP A 251 -18.04 7.96 -1.40
C ASP A 251 -18.69 9.11 -0.62
N ARG A 252 -20.02 9.10 -0.58
CA ARG A 252 -20.80 10.20 -0.01
C ARG A 252 -20.76 10.20 1.51
N GLU A 253 -20.71 9.02 2.12
CA GLU A 253 -20.62 8.88 3.57
C GLU A 253 -19.26 9.38 4.06
N VAL A 254 -18.20 9.01 3.35
CA VAL A 254 -16.84 9.53 3.62
C VAL A 254 -16.79 11.05 3.43
N LEU A 255 -17.39 11.59 2.36
CA LEU A 255 -17.47 13.04 2.15
C LEU A 255 -18.16 13.76 3.31
N LEU A 256 -19.25 13.20 3.84
CA LEU A 256 -19.95 13.79 4.99
C LEU A 256 -19.13 13.69 6.28
N ALA A 257 -18.43 12.56 6.49
CA ALA A 257 -17.53 12.41 7.64
C ALA A 257 -16.40 13.45 7.60
N ILE A 258 -15.76 13.64 6.43
CA ILE A 258 -14.72 14.66 6.25
C ILE A 258 -15.28 16.06 6.46
N VAL A 259 -16.48 16.38 5.95
CA VAL A 259 -17.14 17.67 6.24
C VAL A 259 -17.33 17.86 7.74
N SER A 260 -17.70 16.81 8.48
CA SER A 260 -17.82 16.89 9.94
C SER A 260 -16.50 17.20 10.63
N GLU A 261 -15.38 16.70 10.12
CA GLU A 261 -14.05 16.97 10.68
C GLU A 261 -13.58 18.39 10.40
N VAL A 262 -13.72 18.87 9.15
CA VAL A 262 -13.14 20.16 8.74
C VAL A 262 -14.07 21.35 8.93
N ALA A 263 -15.38 21.12 8.96
CA ALA A 263 -16.42 22.15 9.07
C ALA A 263 -17.36 21.98 10.28
N GLY A 264 -17.22 20.88 11.05
CA GLY A 264 -18.05 20.58 12.21
C GLY A 264 -19.31 19.76 11.91
N ALA A 265 -19.82 19.10 12.97
CA ALA A 265 -20.95 18.18 12.87
C ALA A 265 -22.25 18.84 12.36
N ASP A 266 -22.52 20.09 12.75
CA ASP A 266 -23.70 20.83 12.30
C ASP A 266 -23.66 21.12 10.80
N ALA A 267 -22.48 21.44 10.25
CA ALA A 267 -22.29 21.65 8.82
C ALA A 267 -22.52 20.34 8.04
N ALA A 268 -22.06 19.20 8.55
CA ALA A 268 -22.32 17.90 7.96
C ALA A 268 -23.82 17.54 7.99
N ALA A 269 -24.50 17.75 9.13
CA ALA A 269 -25.92 17.50 9.27
C ALA A 269 -26.78 18.39 8.35
N GLY A 270 -26.45 19.68 8.26
CA GLY A 270 -27.11 20.63 7.36
C GLY A 270 -26.93 20.31 5.87
N ASN A 271 -25.85 19.61 5.52
CA ASN A 271 -25.55 19.20 4.14
C ASN A 271 -25.84 17.71 3.89
N LYS A 272 -26.62 17.04 4.74
CA LYS A 272 -26.91 15.60 4.65
C LYS A 272 -27.56 15.14 3.35
N ASP A 273 -28.17 16.05 2.58
CA ASP A 273 -28.81 15.79 1.28
C ASP A 273 -28.03 16.44 0.10
N ALA A 274 -26.92 17.12 0.40
CA ALA A 274 -26.10 17.77 -0.61
C ALA A 274 -25.44 16.75 -1.55
N LYS A 275 -25.24 17.15 -2.81
CA LYS A 275 -24.51 16.37 -3.81
C LYS A 275 -23.02 16.37 -3.51
N GLY A 276 -22.30 15.32 -3.92
CA GLY A 276 -20.86 15.18 -3.65
C GLY A 276 -20.01 16.37 -4.11
N LYS A 277 -20.36 17.04 -5.22
CA LYS A 277 -19.68 18.26 -5.68
C LYS A 277 -19.75 19.39 -4.65
N ALA A 278 -20.91 19.59 -4.02
CA ALA A 278 -21.08 20.61 -2.99
C ALA A 278 -20.29 20.25 -1.71
N LEU A 279 -20.29 18.97 -1.32
CA LEU A 279 -19.50 18.50 -0.17
C LEU A 279 -17.99 18.73 -0.40
N LYS A 280 -17.47 18.40 -1.59
CA LYS A 280 -16.06 18.67 -1.94
C LYS A 280 -15.72 20.16 -1.89
N ALA A 281 -16.61 21.02 -2.38
CA ALA A 281 -16.41 22.47 -2.33
C ALA A 281 -16.33 22.96 -0.87
N ILE A 282 -17.22 22.48 0.01
CA ILE A 282 -17.15 22.81 1.45
C ILE A 282 -15.80 22.40 2.04
N ILE A 283 -15.34 21.18 1.75
CA ILE A 283 -14.05 20.68 2.26
C ILE A 283 -12.91 21.55 1.76
N SER A 284 -12.84 21.79 0.44
CA SER A 284 -11.81 22.64 -0.18
C SER A 284 -11.80 24.04 0.42
N ASP A 285 -12.97 24.67 0.57
CA ASP A 285 -13.12 26.02 1.11
C ASP A 285 -12.65 26.10 2.57
N CYS A 286 -12.98 25.11 3.41
CA CYS A 286 -12.49 25.04 4.80
C CYS A 286 -10.97 24.90 4.87
N LEU A 287 -10.38 24.02 4.04
CA LEU A 287 -8.94 23.79 4.04
C LEU A 287 -8.16 25.02 3.51
N ALA A 288 -8.72 25.75 2.55
CA ALA A 288 -8.12 26.97 2.02
C ALA A 288 -8.37 28.20 2.92
N GLY A 289 -9.45 28.20 3.72
CA GLY A 289 -9.92 29.39 4.43
C GLY A 289 -10.61 30.39 3.50
N GLU A 290 -11.31 29.89 2.48
CA GLU A 290 -11.95 30.67 1.42
C GLU A 290 -13.47 30.69 1.56
N ASN A 291 -14.14 31.50 0.73
CA ASN A 291 -15.61 31.57 0.65
C ASN A 291 -16.30 31.81 2.01
N GLY A 292 -15.68 32.64 2.85
CA GLY A 292 -16.19 33.02 4.17
C GLY A 292 -16.02 31.96 5.26
N ARG A 293 -15.24 30.90 5.02
CA ARG A 293 -14.94 29.86 6.01
C ARG A 293 -13.60 30.11 6.68
N ALA A 294 -13.52 29.82 7.98
CA ALA A 294 -12.25 29.86 8.70
C ALA A 294 -11.35 28.74 8.22
N LYS A 295 -10.06 29.03 8.04
CA LYS A 295 -9.06 28.03 7.66
C LYS A 295 -8.94 26.98 8.77
N THR A 296 -9.13 25.71 8.42
CA THR A 296 -8.93 24.59 9.34
C THR A 296 -7.44 24.47 9.73
N GLN A 297 -7.16 23.91 10.91
CA GLN A 297 -5.80 23.47 11.27
C GLN A 297 -5.27 22.44 10.25
N PRO A 298 -3.94 22.20 10.19
CA PRO A 298 -3.40 21.14 9.33
C PRO A 298 -4.18 19.84 9.54
N TRP A 299 -4.73 19.31 8.46
CA TRP A 299 -5.66 18.19 8.47
C TRP A 299 -5.25 17.18 7.42
N VAL A 300 -5.43 15.91 7.76
CA VAL A 300 -5.31 14.78 6.83
C VAL A 300 -6.48 13.81 7.06
N PRO A 301 -6.96 13.11 6.02
CA PRO A 301 -7.93 12.05 6.20
C PRO A 301 -7.43 10.95 7.14
N LEU A 302 -8.33 10.29 7.88
CA LEU A 302 -7.98 9.21 8.81
C LEU A 302 -7.08 8.11 8.21
N TRP A 303 -7.29 7.76 6.95
CA TRP A 303 -6.52 6.73 6.26
C TRP A 303 -5.12 7.18 5.81
N MET A 304 -4.84 8.48 5.87
CA MET A 304 -3.49 9.04 5.69
C MET A 304 -2.70 9.05 6.99
N ALA A 305 -3.29 8.99 8.18
CA ALA A 305 -2.55 9.12 9.44
C ALA A 305 -1.68 7.88 9.77
N PHE A 306 -0.71 8.02 10.67
CA PHE A 306 0.03 6.90 11.28
C PHE A 306 -0.28 6.85 12.79
N PRO A 307 -0.92 5.79 13.31
CA PRO A 307 -1.53 4.67 12.57
C PRO A 307 -2.79 5.11 11.78
N PRO A 308 -3.12 4.42 10.68
CA PRO A 308 -4.28 4.76 9.85
C PRO A 308 -5.60 4.30 10.49
N SER A 309 -6.70 4.94 10.11
CA SER A 309 -8.06 4.53 10.49
C SER A 309 -9.06 4.69 9.34
N ALA A 310 -10.18 3.98 9.42
CA ALA A 310 -11.27 4.03 8.43
C ALA A 310 -12.42 4.92 8.92
N TYR A 311 -13.16 5.55 8.01
CA TYR A 311 -14.37 6.30 8.35
C TYR A 311 -15.60 5.40 8.56
N THR A 312 -15.57 4.18 8.01
CA THR A 312 -16.71 3.26 7.99
C THR A 312 -16.27 1.83 8.30
N ALA A 313 -17.23 0.99 8.70
CA ALA A 313 -16.99 -0.44 8.94
C ALA A 313 -16.91 -1.29 7.65
N ARG A 314 -17.04 -0.70 6.45
CA ARG A 314 -17.07 -1.46 5.17
C ARG A 314 -15.70 -1.99 4.76
N GLY A 315 -14.63 -1.41 5.29
CA GLY A 315 -13.26 -1.74 4.91
C GLY A 315 -12.93 -1.35 3.48
N GLY A 316 -11.89 -1.98 2.93
CA GLY A 316 -11.32 -1.64 1.63
C GLY A 316 -10.30 -0.50 1.69
N VAL A 317 -9.79 -0.19 2.88
CA VAL A 317 -8.69 0.76 3.11
C VAL A 317 -7.40 -0.03 3.23
N GLY A 318 -6.48 0.17 2.28
CA GLY A 318 -5.21 -0.56 2.17
C GLY A 318 -4.33 -0.35 3.39
N SER A 319 -4.05 0.91 3.75
CA SER A 319 -3.23 1.28 4.91
C SER A 319 -3.72 0.65 6.22
N VAL A 320 -5.02 0.74 6.52
CA VAL A 320 -5.62 0.10 7.71
C VAL A 320 -5.46 -1.42 7.69
N THR A 321 -5.54 -2.04 6.51
CA THR A 321 -5.33 -3.49 6.38
C THR A 321 -3.87 -3.86 6.64
N ALA A 322 -2.91 -3.06 6.17
CA ALA A 322 -1.48 -3.28 6.40
C ALA A 322 -1.11 -3.06 7.86
N ASP A 323 -1.60 -1.98 8.49
CA ASP A 323 -1.40 -1.70 9.92
C ASP A 323 -1.96 -2.82 10.81
N ALA A 324 -3.14 -3.36 10.50
CA ALA A 324 -3.70 -4.50 11.21
C ALA A 324 -2.84 -5.77 11.11
N ARG A 325 -2.13 -5.98 9.99
CA ARG A 325 -1.18 -7.10 9.86
C ARG A 325 0.05 -6.89 10.74
N VAL A 326 0.60 -5.67 10.76
CA VAL A 326 1.70 -5.31 11.67
C VAL A 326 1.32 -5.61 13.12
N GLY A 327 0.13 -5.16 13.55
CA GLY A 327 -0.37 -5.44 14.90
C GLY A 327 -0.49 -6.94 15.20
N ALA A 328 -0.97 -7.73 14.24
CA ALA A 328 -1.09 -9.19 14.40
C ALA A 328 0.28 -9.89 14.49
N GLU A 329 1.25 -9.47 13.68
CA GLU A 329 2.62 -10.00 13.71
C GLU A 329 3.33 -9.72 15.04
N LEU A 330 3.19 -8.47 15.54
CA LEU A 330 3.73 -8.08 16.83
C LEU A 330 3.08 -8.86 17.98
N ALA A 331 1.76 -9.03 17.97
CA ALA A 331 1.04 -9.81 18.97
C ALA A 331 1.49 -11.28 18.97
N ALA A 332 1.58 -11.92 17.80
CA ALA A 332 2.06 -13.29 17.68
C ALA A 332 3.49 -13.49 18.20
N SER A 333 4.35 -12.48 18.03
CA SER A 333 5.73 -12.51 18.54
C SER A 333 5.77 -12.48 20.07
N ILE A 334 4.92 -11.67 20.69
CA ILE A 334 4.78 -11.59 22.16
C ILE A 334 4.25 -12.91 22.73
N ASP A 335 3.25 -13.50 22.09
CA ASP A 335 2.66 -14.78 22.54
C ASP A 335 3.68 -15.93 22.48
N ALA A 336 4.56 -15.94 21.47
CA ALA A 336 5.65 -16.92 21.35
C ALA A 336 6.69 -16.78 22.48
N GLU A 337 7.01 -15.54 22.89
CA GLU A 337 7.89 -15.28 24.04
C GLU A 337 7.25 -15.69 25.37
N GLY A 338 5.92 -15.56 25.50
CA GLY A 338 5.16 -15.99 26.68
C GLY A 338 5.11 -17.51 26.87
N GLN A 339 5.02 -18.27 25.78
CA GLN A 339 4.98 -19.74 25.81
C GLN A 339 6.37 -20.37 26.02
N GLY A 340 7.45 -19.67 25.67
CA GLY A 340 8.83 -20.15 25.89
C GLY A 340 9.33 -20.06 27.35
N ARG A 341 8.51 -19.57 28.29
CA ARG A 341 8.86 -19.38 29.70
C ARG A 341 8.28 -20.42 30.66
N GLU A 342 7.56 -21.43 30.17
CA GLU A 342 7.20 -22.60 30.99
C GLU A 342 8.44 -23.50 31.15
N GLU A 343 9.24 -23.20 32.17
CA GLU A 343 10.34 -24.04 32.63
C GLU A 343 9.79 -25.41 33.05
N PRO A 344 10.26 -26.55 32.50
CA PRO A 344 9.76 -27.85 32.93
C PRO A 344 10.11 -28.06 34.40
N PRO A 345 9.22 -28.68 35.21
CA PRO A 345 9.48 -28.84 36.62
C PRO A 345 10.75 -29.66 36.81
N LEU A 346 11.69 -29.12 37.58
CA LEU A 346 12.89 -29.80 38.04
C LEU A 346 12.49 -31.15 38.64
N ALA A 347 12.79 -32.23 37.92
CA ALA A 347 12.63 -33.58 38.42
C ALA A 347 13.55 -33.76 39.64
N ALA A 348 12.94 -34.00 40.80
CA ALA A 348 13.58 -34.35 42.05
C ALA A 348 14.00 -35.83 42.08
#